data_AF-A0A7S3KAK2-F1
#
_entry.id   AF-A0A7S3KAK2-F1
#
_cell.length_a   1.000
_cell.length_b   1.000
_cell.length_c   1.000
_cell.angle_alpha   90.00
_cell.angle_beta   90.00
_cell.angle_gamma   90.00
#
_symmetry.space_group_name_H-M   'P 1'
#
loop_
_entity.id
_entity.type
_entity.pdbx_description
1 polymer ?
#
loop_
_entity_poly.entity_id
_entity_poly.type
_entity_poly.pdbx_seq_one_letter_code
_entity_poly.pdbx_strand_id
1 'polypeptide(L)'
;DNMAYVKMAGISIIPPLLISVTAILYKFLFFSNNQKVLRYTCVTSITIFFMLHPTLTSYCLRIFKCNNVGNGLNRVEMDIETECWSADHMKWVFSLAIPMLVIYAIGYPVTVFIILFIIRNKLNQ
;
A
#
# COMPACT_ATOMS: atom_id res chain seq x y z
N ASP A 1 -7.65 7.76 22.77
CA ASP A 1 -8.53 6.64 22.36
C ASP A 1 -8.06 6.01 21.04
N ASN A 2 -7.97 4.68 20.93
CA ASN A 2 -7.37 3.96 19.78
C ASN A 2 -8.19 4.01 18.46
N MET A 3 -9.29 4.76 18.43
CA MET A 3 -10.26 4.70 17.34
C MET A 3 -9.73 5.28 16.02
N ALA A 4 -8.86 6.30 16.07
CA ALA A 4 -8.25 6.89 14.87
C ALA A 4 -7.27 5.92 14.18
N TYR A 5 -6.41 5.25 14.97
CA TYR A 5 -5.46 4.25 14.48
C TYR A 5 -6.17 3.00 13.93
N VAL A 6 -7.26 2.56 14.57
CA VAL A 6 -8.07 1.42 14.10
C VAL A 6 -8.77 1.73 12.77
N LYS A 7 -9.30 2.95 12.60
CA LYS A 7 -9.89 3.40 11.32
C LYS A 7 -8.84 3.45 10.20
N MET A 8 -7.62 3.91 10.52
CA MET A 8 -6.52 3.96 9.55
C MET A 8 -5.99 2.57 9.21
N ALA A 9 -5.88 1.67 10.18
CA ALA A 9 -5.60 0.26 9.91
C ALA A 9 -6.65 -0.35 8.98
N GLY A 10 -7.94 -0.04 9.17
CA GLY A 10 -9.02 -0.48 8.29
C GLY A 10 -8.87 -0.01 6.84
N ILE A 11 -8.57 1.28 6.64
CA ILE A 11 -8.36 1.85 5.28
C ILE A 11 -7.10 1.24 4.63
N SER A 12 -6.07 0.96 5.43
CA SER A 12 -4.85 0.30 4.96
C SER A 12 -5.04 -1.16 4.54
N ILE A 13 -6.13 -1.82 4.94
CA ILE A 13 -6.44 -3.21 4.54
C ILE A 13 -7.13 -3.28 3.16
N ILE A 14 -7.73 -2.19 2.70
CA ILE A 14 -8.43 -2.13 1.40
C ILE A 14 -7.47 -2.36 0.22
N PRO A 15 -6.31 -1.67 0.11
CA PRO A 15 -5.37 -1.92 -0.99
C PRO A 15 -4.78 -3.34 -1.00
N PRO A 16 -4.30 -3.93 0.13
CA PRO A 16 -3.87 -5.32 0.20
C PRO A 16 -4.93 -6.31 -0.29
N LEU A 17 -6.20 -6.07 0.04
CA LEU A 17 -7.31 -6.89 -0.44
C LEU A 17 -7.47 -6.78 -1.97
N LEU A 18 -7.33 -5.58 -2.54
CA LEU A 18 -7.34 -5.41 -3.99
C LEU A 18 -6.13 -6.10 -4.66
N ILE A 19 -4.94 -6.06 -4.03
CA ILE A 19 -3.74 -6.76 -4.53
C ILE A 19 -3.93 -8.27 -4.48
N SER A 20 -4.48 -8.79 -3.38
CA SER A 20 -4.67 -10.23 -3.22
C SER A 20 -5.70 -10.76 -4.20
N VAL A 21 -6.82 -10.06 -4.40
CA VAL A 21 -7.84 -10.40 -5.41
C VAL A 21 -7.24 -10.38 -6.82
N THR A 22 -6.50 -9.32 -7.18
CA THR A 22 -5.85 -9.25 -8.50
C THR A 22 -4.81 -10.36 -8.67
N ALA A 23 -4.01 -10.68 -7.66
CA ALA A 23 -3.04 -11.79 -7.69
C ALA A 23 -3.70 -13.17 -7.84
N ILE A 24 -4.85 -13.39 -7.21
CA ILE A 24 -5.65 -14.63 -7.35
C ILE A 24 -6.19 -14.74 -8.76
N LEU A 25 -6.81 -13.68 -9.29
CA LEU A 25 -7.27 -13.63 -10.67
C LEU A 25 -6.12 -13.87 -11.64
N TYR A 26 -4.94 -13.32 -11.35
CA TYR A 26 -3.72 -13.53 -12.10
C TYR A 26 -3.29 -14.99 -12.16
N LYS A 27 -3.18 -15.66 -11.01
CA LYS A 27 -2.84 -17.08 -10.93
C LYS A 27 -3.90 -17.95 -11.62
N PHE A 28 -5.17 -17.62 -11.43
CA PHE A 28 -6.29 -18.33 -12.04
C PHE A 28 -6.29 -18.20 -13.58
N LEU A 29 -6.11 -16.98 -14.09
CA LEU A 29 -6.02 -16.71 -15.53
C LEU A 29 -4.75 -17.28 -16.16
N PHE A 30 -3.64 -17.30 -15.40
CA PHE A 30 -2.41 -17.98 -15.79
C PHE A 30 -2.63 -19.50 -15.96
N PHE A 31 -3.37 -20.12 -15.04
CA PHE A 31 -3.79 -21.52 -15.16
C PHE A 31 -4.74 -21.74 -16.34
N SER A 32 -5.65 -20.79 -16.59
CA SER A 32 -6.59 -20.81 -17.71
C SER A 32 -5.94 -20.58 -19.09
N ASN A 33 -4.64 -20.27 -19.15
CA ASN A 33 -3.84 -20.05 -20.37
C ASN A 33 -4.37 -18.95 -21.31
N ASN A 34 -5.14 -17.99 -20.78
CA ASN A 34 -5.77 -16.93 -21.56
C ASN A 34 -4.87 -15.69 -21.65
N GLN A 35 -3.83 -15.75 -22.49
CA GLN A 35 -2.79 -14.71 -22.59
C GLN A 35 -3.32 -13.30 -22.89
N LYS A 36 -4.41 -13.18 -23.67
CA LYS A 36 -5.04 -11.88 -23.97
C LYS A 36 -5.61 -11.23 -22.71
N VAL A 37 -6.39 -11.99 -21.94
CA VAL A 37 -7.04 -11.52 -20.71
C VAL A 37 -5.97 -11.18 -19.66
N LEU A 38 -4.96 -12.04 -19.51
CA LEU A 38 -3.83 -11.82 -18.62
C LEU A 38 -3.13 -10.48 -18.88
N ARG A 39 -2.87 -10.15 -20.15
CA ARG A 39 -2.25 -8.87 -20.54
C ARG A 39 -3.13 -7.67 -20.16
N TYR A 40 -4.43 -7.71 -20.44
CA TYR A 40 -5.33 -6.61 -20.09
C TYR A 40 -5.43 -6.40 -18.57
N THR A 41 -5.56 -7.49 -17.80
CA THR A 41 -5.57 -7.43 -16.32
C THR A 41 -4.26 -6.87 -15.76
N CYS A 42 -3.13 -6.97 -16.47
CA CYS A 42 -1.83 -6.40 -16.07
C CYS A 42 -1.84 -4.91 -16.09
N VAL A 43 -2.16 -4.40 -17.26
CA VAL A 43 -2.12 -2.98 -17.52
C VAL A 43 -3.12 -2.26 -16.63
N THR A 44 -4.33 -2.80 -16.47
CA THR A 44 -5.34 -2.20 -15.58
C THR A 44 -4.93 -2.22 -14.11
N SER A 45 -4.38 -3.35 -13.63
CA SER A 45 -3.87 -3.43 -12.25
C SER A 45 -2.77 -2.41 -12.02
N ILE A 46 -1.75 -2.37 -12.89
CA ILE A 46 -0.63 -1.41 -12.80
C ILE A 46 -1.14 0.03 -12.76
N THR A 47 -2.09 0.41 -13.61
CA THR A 47 -2.66 1.75 -13.62
C THR A 47 -3.38 2.08 -12.31
N ILE A 48 -4.21 1.18 -11.80
CA ILE A 48 -4.92 1.36 -10.52
C ILE A 48 -3.90 1.52 -9.39
N PHE A 49 -2.87 0.69 -9.36
CA PHE A 49 -1.82 0.78 -8.35
C PHE A 49 -1.01 2.06 -8.44
N PHE A 50 -0.72 2.54 -9.64
CA PHE A 50 -0.02 3.80 -9.84
C PHE A 50 -0.84 4.99 -9.34
N MET A 51 -2.19 4.93 -9.42
CA MET A 51 -3.08 5.94 -8.83
C MET A 51 -3.22 5.80 -7.31
N LEU A 52 -3.28 4.57 -6.79
CA LEU A 52 -3.40 4.33 -5.35
C LEU A 52 -2.10 4.62 -4.61
N HIS A 53 -0.94 4.38 -5.22
CA HIS A 53 0.37 4.59 -4.62
C HIS A 53 0.57 6.00 -4.04
N PRO A 54 0.40 7.12 -4.79
CA PRO A 54 0.57 8.46 -4.23
C PRO A 54 -0.44 8.75 -3.12
N THR A 55 -1.64 8.19 -3.19
CA THR A 55 -2.65 8.32 -2.14
C THR A 55 -2.18 7.63 -0.87
N LEU A 56 -1.77 6.35 -0.95
CA LEU A 56 -1.34 5.55 0.20
C LEU A 56 -0.04 6.08 0.81
N THR A 57 0.95 6.41 -0.02
CA THR A 57 2.19 7.02 0.46
C THR A 57 1.88 8.35 1.14
N SER A 58 0.98 9.18 0.59
CA SER A 58 0.58 10.43 1.26
C SER A 58 -0.08 10.18 2.61
N TYR A 59 -0.96 9.18 2.72
CA TYR A 59 -1.56 8.78 3.99
C TYR A 59 -0.51 8.30 4.99
N CYS A 60 0.42 7.44 4.58
CA CYS A 60 1.53 7.00 5.44
C CYS A 60 2.40 8.19 5.88
N LEU A 61 2.70 9.13 4.97
CA LEU A 61 3.49 10.32 5.27
C LEU A 61 2.77 11.27 6.23
N ARG A 62 1.43 11.34 6.22
CA ARG A 62 0.65 12.14 7.18
C ARG A 62 0.78 11.64 8.62
N ILE A 63 1.11 10.37 8.83
CA ILE A 63 1.45 9.85 10.17
C ILE A 63 2.72 10.51 10.71
N PHE A 64 3.69 10.78 9.83
CA PHE A 64 4.92 11.47 10.23
C PHE A 64 4.76 12.99 10.36
N LYS A 65 3.63 13.55 9.91
CA LYS A 65 3.39 14.99 9.99
C LYS A 65 2.92 15.35 11.39
N CYS A 66 3.71 16.20 12.03
CA CYS A 66 3.37 16.79 13.31
C CYS A 66 3.08 18.28 13.15
N ASN A 67 2.02 18.73 13.81
CA ASN A 67 1.61 20.12 13.81
C ASN A 67 1.75 20.73 15.20
N ASN A 68 2.18 21.99 15.27
CA ASN A 68 2.26 22.71 16.53
C ASN A 68 0.91 23.39 16.79
N VAL A 69 0.15 22.89 17.77
CA VAL A 69 -1.19 23.40 18.09
C VAL A 69 -1.15 24.55 19.10
N GLY A 70 -0.01 25.25 19.22
CA GLY A 70 0.21 26.30 20.22
C GLY A 70 0.65 25.73 21.57
N ASN A 71 1.15 26.62 22.45
CA ASN A 71 1.71 26.29 23.78
C ASN A 71 2.89 25.31 23.77
N GLY A 72 3.62 25.19 22.65
CA GLY A 72 4.77 24.28 22.53
C GLY A 72 4.41 22.80 22.37
N LEU A 73 3.12 22.47 22.22
CA LEU A 73 2.65 21.09 22.08
C LEU A 73 2.67 20.66 20.61
N ASN A 74 3.50 19.66 20.31
CA ASN A 74 3.53 19.01 18.99
C ASN A 74 2.56 17.82 19.00
N ARG A 75 1.51 17.88 18.19
CA ARG A 75 0.52 16.80 18.04
C ARG A 75 0.57 16.22 16.64
N VAL A 76 0.11 15.00 16.46
CA VAL A 76 0.08 14.34 15.15
C VAL A 76 -1.07 14.91 14.31
N GLU A 77 -0.87 15.18 13.02
CA GLU A 77 -1.90 15.78 12.15
C GLU A 77 -3.15 14.89 12.03
N MET A 78 -2.96 13.57 12.05
CA MET A 78 -4.03 12.58 11.92
C MET A 78 -4.85 12.41 13.21
N ASP A 79 -4.26 12.73 14.36
CA ASP A 79 -4.84 12.54 15.68
C ASP A 79 -4.24 13.57 16.66
N ILE A 80 -5.01 14.62 16.91
CA ILE A 80 -4.61 15.71 17.80
C ILE A 80 -4.54 15.28 19.27
N GLU A 81 -5.08 14.11 19.64
CA GLU A 81 -4.97 13.57 21.00
C GLU A 81 -3.55 13.05 21.27
N THR A 82 -2.85 12.54 20.25
CA THR A 82 -1.53 11.92 20.43
C THR A 82 -0.39 12.94 20.36
N GLU A 83 0.56 12.84 21.30
CA GLU A 83 1.81 13.61 21.24
C GLU A 83 2.72 13.08 20.14
N CYS A 84 3.26 14.01 19.36
CA CYS A 84 4.26 13.72 18.36
C CYS A 84 5.52 13.16 19.04
N TRP A 85 6.06 12.08 18.47
CA TRP A 85 7.22 11.35 19.01
C TRP A 85 7.05 10.74 20.41
N SER A 86 5.80 10.59 20.88
CA SER A 86 5.53 9.78 22.07
C SER A 86 5.90 8.31 21.86
N ALA A 87 6.11 7.58 22.95
CA ALA A 87 6.44 6.15 22.91
C ALA A 87 5.39 5.33 22.13
N ASP A 88 4.12 5.71 22.18
CA ASP A 88 3.06 5.02 21.44
C ASP A 88 3.05 5.41 19.96
N HIS A 89 3.26 6.69 19.62
CA HIS A 89 3.41 7.12 18.23
C HIS A 89 4.56 6.39 17.52
N MET A 90 5.73 6.28 18.19
CA MET A 90 6.87 5.58 17.62
C MET A 90 6.59 4.09 17.39
N LYS A 91 5.92 3.40 18.33
CA LYS A 91 5.53 1.99 18.14
C LYS A 91 4.68 1.80 16.89
N TRP A 92 3.69 2.66 16.67
CA TRP A 92 2.80 2.57 15.50
C TRP A 92 3.51 2.90 14.19
N VAL A 93 4.40 3.90 14.21
CA VAL A 93 5.24 4.24 13.06
C VAL A 93 6.12 3.07 12.65
N PHE A 94 6.81 2.45 13.61
CA PHE A 94 7.69 1.32 13.34
C PHE A 94 6.95 0.03 12.98
N SER A 95 5.79 -0.23 13.59
CA SER A 95 5.06 -1.49 13.36
C SER A 95 4.14 -1.47 12.14
N LEU A 96 3.64 -0.29 11.72
CA LEU A 96 2.71 -0.18 10.58
C LEU A 96 3.24 0.68 9.45
N ALA A 97 3.65 1.92 9.72
CA ALA A 97 3.95 2.89 8.67
C ALA A 97 5.17 2.49 7.83
N ILE A 98 6.27 2.12 8.47
CA ILE A 98 7.49 1.66 7.80
C ILE A 98 7.28 0.37 7.00
N PRO A 99 6.76 -0.73 7.58
CA PRO A 99 6.60 -1.98 6.84
C PRO A 99 5.63 -1.85 5.67
N MET A 100 4.54 -1.08 5.82
CA MET A 100 3.67 -0.78 4.68
C MET A 100 4.42 -0.06 3.57
N LEU A 101 5.17 0.99 3.90
CA LEU A 101 5.88 1.79 2.92
C LEU A 101 6.90 0.93 2.14
N VAL A 102 7.62 0.04 2.83
CA VAL A 102 8.56 -0.90 2.20
C VAL A 102 7.84 -1.90 1.29
N ILE A 103 6.74 -2.51 1.76
CA ILE A 103 5.98 -3.49 0.99
C ILE A 103 5.39 -2.86 -0.28
N TYR A 104 4.83 -1.65 -0.20
CA TYR A 104 4.27 -0.99 -1.39
C TYR A 104 5.34 -0.45 -2.33
N ALA A 105 6.42 0.14 -1.79
CA ALA A 105 7.47 0.71 -2.62
C ALA A 105 8.26 -0.37 -3.38
N ILE A 106 8.44 -1.57 -2.80
CA ILE A 106 9.30 -2.62 -3.37
C ILE A 106 8.51 -3.85 -3.81
N GLY A 107 7.62 -4.36 -2.97
CA GLY A 107 6.91 -5.62 -3.24
C GLY A 107 6.05 -5.55 -4.49
N TYR A 108 5.40 -4.40 -4.72
CA TYR A 108 4.56 -4.19 -5.89
C TYR A 108 5.34 -4.20 -7.22
N PRO A 109 6.38 -3.36 -7.44
CA PRO A 109 7.15 -3.39 -8.69
C PRO A 109 7.83 -4.72 -8.94
N VAL A 110 8.31 -5.42 -7.89
CA VAL A 110 8.88 -6.76 -8.01
C VAL A 110 7.84 -7.76 -8.53
N THR A 111 6.62 -7.73 -8.00
CA THR A 111 5.54 -8.64 -8.43
C THR A 111 5.17 -8.41 -9.90
N VAL A 112 5.02 -7.15 -10.30
CA VAL A 112 4.75 -6.77 -11.69
C VAL A 112 5.88 -7.21 -12.62
N PHE A 113 7.13 -6.99 -12.21
CA PHE A 113 8.30 -7.37 -12.99
C PHE A 113 8.37 -8.89 -13.21
N ILE A 114 8.12 -9.69 -12.18
CA ILE A 114 8.08 -11.16 -12.27
C ILE A 114 6.99 -11.60 -13.26
N ILE A 115 5.78 -11.04 -13.16
CA ILE A 115 4.67 -11.38 -14.06
C ILE A 115 5.02 -11.04 -15.51
N LEU A 116 5.55 -9.85 -15.76
CA LEU A 116 5.98 -9.42 -17.09
C LEU A 116 7.06 -10.34 -17.66
N PHE A 117 8.02 -10.75 -16.83
CA PHE A 117 9.11 -11.63 -17.25
C PHE A 117 8.59 -13.03 -17.64
N ILE A 118 7.65 -13.59 -16.87
CA ILE A 118 7.02 -14.88 -17.17
C ILE A 118 6.20 -14.81 -18.46
N ILE A 119 5.41 -13.74 -18.66
CA ILE A 119 4.60 -13.56 -19.88
C ILE A 119 5.49 -13.38 -21.10
N ARG A 120 6.59 -12.61 -20.99
CA ARG A 120 7.53 -12.39 -22.09
C ARG A 120 8.11 -13.71 -22.61
N ASN A 121 8.44 -14.64 -21.72
CA ASN A 121 8.98 -15.94 -22.12
C ASN A 121 7.96 -16.82 -22.87
N LYS A 122 6.64 -16.60 -22.68
CA LYS A 122 5.58 -17.30 -23.43
C LYS A 122 5.26 -16.70 -24.81
N LEU A 123 5.76 -15.50 -25.11
CA LEU A 123 5.55 -14.81 -26.40
C LEU A 123 6.69 -15.02 -27.40
N ASN A 124 7.80 -15.62 -26.96
CA ASN A 124 8.98 -15.91 -27.79
C ASN A 124 9.04 -17.39 -28.23
N GLN A 125 7.93 -18.12 -28.07
CA GLN A 125 7.64 -19.43 -28.65
C GLN A 125 6.37 -19.31 -29.49
#